data_AF-A0AAE9SEL4-F1
#
_entry.id   AF-A0AAE9SEL4-F1
#
_cell.length_a   1.000
_cell.length_b   1.000
_cell.length_c   1.000
_cell.angle_alpha   90.00
_cell.angle_beta   90.00
_cell.angle_gamma   90.00
#
_symmetry.space_group_name_H-M   'P 1'
#
loop_
_entity.id
_entity.type
_entity.pdbx_description
1 polymer ?
#
loop_
_entity_poly.entity_id
_entity_poly.type
_entity_poly.pdbx_seq_one_letter_code
_entity_poly.pdbx_strand_id
1 'polypeptide(L)'
;MLKQILFLFLVIFNCTLSFSQEIEKYNESDLIKIKKKFYLNKEIGVDSSLYYMNKLLLSNNTAYKTFGYAAIEYLKVREKQSINTSFKDSINKYLPKIVRVNKNFPLLFDIHILLGNSNKRRKLIKPALQNYITAENYALLAKDIERIIKIKGNIALIYQDMGELDKALNKAKETLDLIEANKESLSNKYYSSKYKRMFNVAAIYATLYKKNREKQQYADSSLHYYNLILKTKEFNLNSYYTGKVYYGKGTIYTLKKEYSKASSFLEKSLALFEKSKSQSYLYKGYYNNGLNYYNLNKFEKAKHNFLTALKIKKDTILDDNYIKMNGYLSQIYTYQNKVDSANYYLNTYVNNHSIVSLRDKKQFKEAIKVDFDKKIKKLKEDSNKKNFYYEIIVIGLISTVIVISFLVFKNAKEKKKTKKKLSELLNKISKKEDLTEKPFSLPNPLKIKDEQHQQIISGLLKIEEKKYFLKEEYNLYNAAKKIGTNTTYLSKIIKDYKKMSFNDYTNELRINYIIGILSNDKKVRSYTTQAIGEIAGYKNAKSFTRIFKKYIGITPYQFIEKINKEL
;
A
#
# COMPACT_ATOMS: atom_id res chain seq x y z
N MET A 1 39.26 -82.83 -36.35
CA MET A 1 38.96 -82.99 -34.91
C MET A 1 39.72 -82.00 -34.01
N LEU A 2 41.05 -81.84 -34.14
CA LEU A 2 41.84 -80.96 -33.26
C LEU A 2 41.37 -79.48 -33.23
N LYS A 3 40.99 -78.90 -34.39
CA LYS A 3 40.51 -77.50 -34.47
C LYS A 3 39.15 -77.27 -33.78
N GLN A 4 38.29 -78.28 -33.72
CA GLN A 4 36.98 -78.18 -33.05
C GLN A 4 37.12 -78.33 -31.53
N ILE A 5 38.07 -79.15 -31.07
CA ILE A 5 38.41 -79.29 -29.64
C ILE A 5 39.04 -78.00 -29.12
N LEU A 6 39.93 -77.36 -29.89
CA LEU A 6 40.56 -76.10 -29.51
C LEU A 6 39.54 -74.94 -29.41
N PHE A 7 38.54 -74.92 -30.30
CA PHE A 7 37.47 -73.93 -30.27
C PHE A 7 36.53 -74.13 -29.08
N LEU A 8 36.18 -75.39 -28.73
CA LEU A 8 35.41 -75.69 -27.53
C LEU A 8 36.19 -75.31 -26.26
N PHE A 9 37.51 -75.55 -26.21
CA PHE A 9 38.35 -75.16 -25.08
C PHE A 9 38.43 -73.64 -24.94
N LEU A 10 38.54 -72.88 -26.04
CA LEU A 10 38.51 -71.42 -26.04
C LEU A 10 37.16 -70.85 -25.60
N VAL A 11 36.04 -71.49 -25.96
CA VAL A 11 34.70 -71.08 -25.52
C VAL A 11 34.48 -71.39 -24.03
N ILE A 12 34.96 -72.53 -23.53
CA ILE A 12 34.86 -72.90 -22.11
C ILE A 12 35.81 -72.05 -21.24
N PHE A 13 37.01 -71.71 -21.74
CA PHE A 13 37.95 -70.83 -21.05
C PHE A 13 37.46 -69.37 -21.02
N ASN A 14 36.75 -68.89 -22.05
CA ASN A 14 36.11 -67.56 -22.03
C ASN A 14 34.79 -67.54 -21.22
N CYS A 15 34.09 -68.68 -21.08
CA CYS A 15 32.91 -68.77 -20.21
C CYS A 15 33.28 -68.85 -18.72
N THR A 16 34.46 -69.37 -18.37
CA THR A 16 34.94 -69.41 -16.97
C THR A 16 35.62 -68.12 -16.52
N LEU A 17 35.99 -67.23 -17.45
CA LEU A 17 36.43 -65.86 -17.16
C LEU A 17 35.28 -64.83 -17.11
N SER A 18 34.04 -65.28 -17.33
CA SER A 18 32.85 -64.45 -17.23
C SER A 18 32.13 -64.72 -15.89
N PHE A 19 32.23 -63.76 -14.96
CA PHE A 19 31.65 -63.74 -13.60
C PHE A 19 32.39 -64.53 -12.50
N SER A 20 33.66 -64.22 -12.28
CA SER A 20 34.06 -63.92 -10.90
C SER A 20 33.85 -62.41 -10.71
N GLN A 21 32.68 -62.02 -10.19
CA GLN A 21 32.63 -60.73 -9.50
C GLN A 21 33.55 -60.89 -8.30
N GLU A 22 34.79 -60.40 -8.40
CA GLU A 22 35.52 -60.04 -7.20
C GLU A 22 34.60 -59.14 -6.39
N ILE A 23 34.02 -59.69 -5.33
CA ILE A 23 33.32 -58.91 -4.33
C ILE A 23 34.44 -58.03 -3.75
N GLU A 24 34.61 -56.82 -4.28
CA GLU A 24 35.53 -55.83 -3.73
C GLU A 24 35.26 -55.79 -2.22
N LYS A 25 36.18 -56.36 -1.45
CA LYS A 25 36.00 -56.58 -0.02
C LYS A 25 36.28 -55.26 0.67
N TYR A 26 35.33 -54.32 0.58
CA TYR A 26 35.45 -53.01 1.18
C TYR A 26 35.69 -53.15 2.68
N ASN A 27 36.81 -52.61 3.15
CA ASN A 27 37.03 -52.46 4.59
C ASN A 27 36.10 -51.37 5.16
N GLU A 28 36.05 -51.25 6.49
CA GLU A 28 35.14 -50.30 7.14
C GLU A 28 35.43 -48.83 6.77
N SER A 29 36.70 -48.47 6.58
CA SER A 29 37.11 -47.13 6.13
C SER A 29 36.57 -46.80 4.73
N ASP A 30 36.61 -47.75 3.80
CA ASP A 30 36.05 -47.59 2.46
C ASP A 30 34.53 -47.41 2.51
N LEU A 31 33.83 -48.21 3.33
CA LEU A 31 32.39 -48.08 3.53
C LEU A 31 32.00 -46.71 4.12
N ILE A 32 32.81 -46.17 5.03
CA ILE A 32 32.63 -44.80 5.55
C ILE A 32 32.79 -43.77 4.43
N LYS A 33 33.81 -43.89 3.58
CA LYS A 33 34.04 -42.98 2.45
C LYS A 33 32.90 -43.05 1.44
N ILE A 34 32.42 -44.25 1.10
CA ILE A 34 31.29 -44.45 0.19
C ILE A 34 30.02 -43.85 0.79
N LYS A 35 29.73 -44.11 2.07
CA LYS A 35 28.58 -43.50 2.78
C LYS A 35 28.62 -41.97 2.71
N LYS A 36 29.78 -41.35 2.90
CA LYS A 36 29.93 -39.88 2.83
C LYS A 36 29.48 -39.31 1.48
N LYS A 37 29.62 -40.04 0.37
CA LYS A 37 29.18 -39.61 -0.96
C LYS A 37 27.67 -39.35 -1.03
N PHE A 38 26.85 -40.02 -0.21
CA PHE A 38 25.42 -39.72 -0.10
C PHE A 38 25.15 -38.27 0.36
N TYR A 39 25.92 -37.78 1.33
CA TYR A 39 25.71 -36.43 1.86
C TYR A 39 26.27 -35.34 0.94
N LEU A 40 27.09 -35.72 -0.05
CA LEU A 40 27.59 -34.85 -1.12
C LEU A 40 26.68 -34.83 -2.36
N ASN A 41 25.45 -35.34 -2.23
CA ASN A 41 24.50 -35.46 -3.35
C ASN A 41 24.24 -34.13 -4.08
N LYS A 42 24.34 -32.99 -3.38
CA LYS A 42 24.14 -31.68 -4.00
C LYS A 42 25.28 -31.33 -4.96
N GLU A 43 26.49 -31.75 -4.65
CA GLU A 43 27.70 -31.52 -5.43
C GLU A 43 27.86 -32.54 -6.57
N ILE A 44 27.59 -33.83 -6.30
CA ILE A 44 27.88 -34.92 -7.26
C ILE A 44 26.67 -35.39 -8.08
N GLY A 45 25.47 -34.94 -7.75
CA GLY A 45 24.23 -35.35 -8.43
C GLY A 45 23.63 -36.68 -7.92
N VAL A 46 22.41 -36.97 -8.37
CA VAL A 46 21.62 -38.13 -7.94
C VAL A 46 22.18 -39.44 -8.45
N ASP A 47 22.54 -39.50 -9.73
CA ASP A 47 23.03 -40.73 -10.36
C ASP A 47 24.34 -41.21 -9.73
N SER A 48 25.28 -40.29 -9.51
CA SER A 48 26.52 -40.56 -8.77
C SER A 48 26.23 -41.03 -7.34
N SER A 49 25.25 -40.43 -6.66
CA SER A 49 24.87 -40.87 -5.31
C SER A 49 24.28 -42.27 -5.32
N LEU A 50 23.41 -42.59 -6.28
CA LEU A 50 22.85 -43.93 -6.46
C LEU A 50 23.94 -44.95 -6.77
N TYR A 51 24.91 -44.62 -7.63
CA TYR A 51 26.07 -45.46 -7.91
C TYR A 51 26.82 -45.86 -6.63
N TYR A 52 27.18 -44.88 -5.78
CA TYR A 52 27.85 -45.18 -4.52
C TYR A 52 26.98 -45.94 -3.53
N MET A 53 25.67 -45.67 -3.46
CA MET A 53 24.78 -46.44 -2.59
C MET A 53 24.61 -47.89 -3.05
N ASN A 54 24.65 -48.14 -4.37
CA ASN A 54 24.66 -49.49 -4.92
C ASN A 54 25.93 -50.27 -4.51
N LYS A 55 27.10 -49.61 -4.42
CA LYS A 55 28.32 -50.24 -3.88
C LYS A 55 28.15 -50.73 -2.43
N LEU A 56 27.40 -49.99 -1.60
CA LEU A 56 27.11 -50.44 -0.22
C LEU A 56 26.25 -51.71 -0.18
N LEU A 57 25.43 -51.97 -1.21
CA LEU A 57 24.60 -53.18 -1.27
C LEU A 57 25.44 -54.46 -1.40
N LEU A 58 26.64 -54.34 -1.99
CA LEU A 58 27.60 -55.43 -2.17
C LEU A 58 28.41 -55.73 -0.90
N SER A 59 28.38 -54.84 0.10
CA SER A 59 29.13 -55.01 1.35
C SER A 59 28.66 -56.21 2.16
N ASN A 60 29.58 -56.91 2.85
CA ASN A 60 29.20 -57.92 3.85
C ASN A 60 28.75 -57.30 5.19
N ASN A 61 29.01 -56.01 5.41
CA ASN A 61 28.55 -55.33 6.62
C ASN A 61 27.05 -55.02 6.51
N THR A 62 26.25 -55.73 7.32
CA THR A 62 24.78 -55.62 7.34
C THR A 62 24.30 -54.19 7.57
N ALA A 63 24.98 -53.41 8.39
CA ALA A 63 24.54 -52.06 8.73
C ALA A 63 24.75 -51.08 7.55
N TYR A 64 25.89 -51.13 6.88
CA TYR A 64 26.15 -50.30 5.70
C TYR A 64 25.29 -50.73 4.49
N LYS A 65 25.07 -52.04 4.32
CA LYS A 65 24.13 -52.57 3.33
C LYS A 65 22.72 -52.03 3.55
N THR A 66 22.22 -52.08 4.79
CA THR A 66 20.90 -51.56 5.15
C THR A 66 20.81 -50.05 4.91
N PHE A 67 21.86 -49.29 5.25
CA PHE A 67 21.94 -47.87 4.94
C PHE A 67 21.86 -47.62 3.43
N GLY A 68 22.59 -48.38 2.61
CA GLY A 68 22.54 -48.28 1.14
C GLY A 68 21.11 -48.43 0.62
N TYR A 69 20.37 -49.45 1.08
CA TYR A 69 18.98 -49.64 0.69
C TYR A 69 18.08 -48.46 1.11
N ALA A 70 18.18 -48.00 2.36
CA ALA A 70 17.38 -46.87 2.85
C ALA A 70 17.71 -45.56 2.11
N ALA A 71 18.98 -45.36 1.74
CA ALA A 71 19.43 -44.19 0.99
C ALA A 71 18.92 -44.19 -0.45
N ILE A 72 18.99 -45.33 -1.14
CA ILE A 72 18.42 -45.51 -2.49
C ILE A 72 16.92 -45.25 -2.47
N GLU A 73 16.21 -45.85 -1.51
CA GLU A 73 14.77 -45.63 -1.35
C GLU A 73 14.47 -44.12 -1.21
N TYR A 74 15.19 -43.42 -0.33
CA TYR A 74 15.02 -41.98 -0.14
C TYR A 74 15.26 -41.17 -1.40
N LEU A 75 16.33 -41.47 -2.16
CA LEU A 75 16.64 -40.79 -3.42
C LEU A 75 15.54 -41.02 -4.46
N LYS A 76 15.09 -42.26 -4.65
CA LYS A 76 14.02 -42.58 -5.61
C LYS A 76 12.69 -41.90 -5.25
N VAL A 77 12.32 -41.93 -3.97
CA VAL A 77 11.12 -41.22 -3.47
C VAL A 77 11.23 -39.72 -3.71
N ARG A 78 12.41 -39.13 -3.51
CA ARG A 78 12.64 -37.71 -3.71
C ARG A 78 12.50 -37.31 -5.18
N GLU A 79 13.02 -38.12 -6.10
CA GLU A 79 12.94 -37.89 -7.55
C GLU A 79 11.61 -38.35 -8.17
N LYS A 80 10.64 -38.78 -7.36
CA LYS A 80 9.34 -39.33 -7.80
C LYS A 80 9.48 -40.52 -8.77
N GLN A 81 10.58 -41.25 -8.69
CA GLN A 81 10.78 -42.49 -9.46
C GLN A 81 10.00 -43.64 -8.82
N SER A 82 9.63 -44.64 -9.62
CA SER A 82 9.00 -45.86 -9.10
C SER A 82 9.94 -46.56 -8.11
N ILE A 83 9.38 -46.96 -6.97
CA ILE A 83 10.12 -47.69 -5.95
C ILE A 83 10.01 -49.18 -6.29
N ASN A 84 11.14 -49.86 -6.35
CA ASN A 84 11.15 -51.31 -6.44
C ASN A 84 10.77 -51.89 -5.07
N THR A 85 9.70 -52.68 -5.00
CA THR A 85 9.22 -53.40 -3.79
C THR A 85 10.36 -54.17 -3.10
N SER A 86 11.30 -54.70 -3.88
CA SER A 86 12.51 -55.39 -3.43
C SER A 86 13.35 -54.63 -2.40
N PHE A 87 13.39 -53.28 -2.45
CA PHE A 87 14.19 -52.50 -1.50
C PHE A 87 13.58 -52.47 -0.10
N LYS A 88 12.24 -52.37 -0.01
CA LYS A 88 11.55 -52.37 1.28
C LYS A 88 11.71 -53.73 1.98
N ASP A 89 11.58 -54.81 1.22
CA ASP A 89 11.75 -56.19 1.72
C ASP A 89 13.19 -56.41 2.20
N SER A 90 14.18 -55.88 1.46
CA SER A 90 15.59 -55.92 1.86
C SER A 90 15.84 -55.16 3.17
N ILE A 91 15.27 -53.96 3.34
CA ILE A 91 15.40 -53.20 4.60
C ILE A 91 14.80 -53.97 5.76
N ASN A 92 13.59 -54.52 5.60
CA ASN A 92 12.93 -55.32 6.63
C ASN A 92 13.71 -56.60 6.97
N LYS A 93 14.40 -57.20 6.00
CA LYS A 93 15.26 -58.38 6.19
C LYS A 93 16.55 -58.07 6.96
N TYR A 94 17.20 -56.94 6.69
CA TYR A 94 18.55 -56.66 7.22
C TYR A 94 18.55 -55.75 8.45
N LEU A 95 17.62 -54.81 8.58
CA LEU A 95 17.57 -53.87 9.71
C LEU A 95 17.51 -54.55 11.08
N PRO A 96 16.69 -55.61 11.31
CA PRO A 96 16.64 -56.31 12.60
C PRO A 96 17.94 -57.05 12.95
N LYS A 97 18.78 -57.36 11.95
CA LYS A 97 20.04 -58.10 12.12
C LYS A 97 21.21 -57.22 12.54
N ILE A 98 21.03 -55.89 12.57
CA ILE A 98 22.07 -54.96 13.02
C ILE A 98 22.16 -55.00 14.54
N VAL A 99 23.31 -55.43 15.06
CA VAL A 99 23.58 -55.48 16.50
C VAL A 99 23.52 -54.07 17.11
N ARG A 100 22.77 -53.91 18.20
CA ARG A 100 22.54 -52.64 18.90
C ARG A 100 23.66 -52.33 19.88
N VAL A 101 24.80 -51.88 19.36
CA VAL A 101 25.99 -51.48 20.14
C VAL A 101 26.42 -50.06 19.79
N ASN A 102 27.20 -49.41 20.67
CA ASN A 102 27.64 -48.01 20.53
C ASN A 102 28.16 -47.66 19.13
N LYS A 103 29.00 -48.52 18.54
CA LYS A 103 29.56 -48.31 17.19
C LYS A 103 28.49 -48.20 16.08
N ASN A 104 27.34 -48.86 16.25
CA ASN A 104 26.28 -48.93 15.24
C ASN A 104 25.17 -47.88 15.43
N PHE A 105 25.03 -47.28 16.62
CA PHE A 105 23.97 -46.28 16.89
C PHE A 105 23.99 -45.09 15.91
N PRO A 106 25.16 -44.52 15.55
CA PRO A 106 25.26 -43.52 14.48
C PRO A 106 24.61 -43.94 13.15
N LEU A 107 24.80 -45.19 12.76
CA LEU A 107 24.33 -45.71 11.48
C LEU A 107 22.85 -46.08 11.53
N LEU A 108 22.39 -46.67 12.64
CA LEU A 108 20.99 -46.92 12.92
C LEU A 108 20.17 -45.63 12.95
N PHE A 109 20.70 -44.57 13.56
CA PHE A 109 20.13 -43.22 13.49
C PHE A 109 19.94 -42.77 12.03
N ASP A 110 20.99 -42.85 11.22
CA ASP A 110 20.96 -42.38 9.85
C ASP A 110 19.96 -43.17 8.99
N ILE A 111 19.88 -44.49 9.18
CA ILE A 111 18.89 -45.35 8.52
C ILE A 111 17.47 -44.89 8.86
N HIS A 112 17.15 -44.75 10.14
CA HIS A 112 15.79 -44.35 10.56
C HIS A 112 15.44 -42.92 10.12
N ILE A 113 16.40 -41.99 10.07
CA ILE A 113 16.19 -40.66 9.48
C ILE A 113 15.76 -40.78 8.01
N LEU A 114 16.45 -41.61 7.22
CA LEU A 114 16.14 -41.80 5.80
C LEU A 114 14.74 -42.39 5.60
N LEU A 115 14.40 -43.44 6.36
CA LEU A 115 13.07 -44.05 6.34
C LEU A 115 11.98 -43.05 6.77
N GLY A 116 12.24 -42.27 7.82
CA GLY A 116 11.33 -41.22 8.28
C GLY A 116 11.09 -40.15 7.20
N ASN A 117 12.15 -39.69 6.54
CA ASN A 117 12.06 -38.73 5.45
C ASN A 117 11.31 -39.29 4.21
N SER A 118 11.56 -40.54 3.85
CA SER A 118 10.86 -41.24 2.77
C SER A 118 9.37 -41.35 3.05
N ASN A 119 9.00 -41.78 4.26
CA ASN A 119 7.61 -41.87 4.70
C ASN A 119 6.92 -40.50 4.71
N LYS A 120 7.61 -39.47 5.21
CA LYS A 120 7.10 -38.08 5.20
C LYS A 120 6.79 -37.62 3.77
N ARG A 121 7.68 -37.87 2.82
CA ARG A 121 7.47 -37.51 1.39
C ARG A 121 6.31 -38.26 0.76
N ARG A 122 6.08 -39.51 1.15
CA ARG A 122 4.90 -40.30 0.78
C ARG A 122 3.62 -39.90 1.55
N LYS A 123 3.67 -38.86 2.39
CA LYS A 123 2.59 -38.42 3.27
C LYS A 123 2.16 -39.46 4.32
N LEU A 124 3.01 -40.44 4.62
CA LEU A 124 2.83 -41.43 5.68
C LEU A 124 3.33 -40.85 7.01
N ILE A 125 2.55 -39.94 7.60
CA ILE A 125 2.98 -39.12 8.75
C ILE A 125 3.26 -39.96 10.02
N LYS A 126 2.39 -40.91 10.37
CA LYS A 126 2.59 -41.78 11.55
C LYS A 126 3.86 -42.66 11.43
N PRO A 127 4.08 -43.40 10.31
CA PRO A 127 5.34 -44.13 10.11
C PRO A 127 6.59 -43.24 10.10
N ALA A 128 6.48 -41.99 9.60
CA ALA A 128 7.57 -41.03 9.66
C ALA A 128 7.92 -40.66 11.10
N LEU A 129 6.92 -40.36 11.93
CA LEU A 129 7.10 -40.06 13.35
C LEU A 129 7.77 -41.23 14.09
N GLN A 130 7.29 -42.45 13.87
CA GLN A 130 7.84 -43.64 14.52
C GLN A 130 9.35 -43.80 14.23
N ASN A 131 9.73 -43.64 12.96
CA ASN A 131 11.13 -43.70 12.57
C ASN A 131 11.96 -42.57 13.22
N TYR A 132 11.39 -41.37 13.32
CA TYR A 132 12.08 -40.26 13.97
C TYR A 132 12.26 -40.46 15.49
N ILE A 133 11.27 -41.02 16.19
CA ILE A 133 11.39 -41.38 17.61
C ILE A 133 12.46 -42.46 17.78
N THR A 134 12.46 -43.50 16.92
CA THR A 134 13.50 -44.53 16.96
C THR A 134 14.89 -43.95 16.71
N ALA A 135 15.03 -43.01 15.76
CA ALA A 135 16.28 -42.29 15.57
C ALA A 135 16.68 -41.47 16.80
N GLU A 136 15.75 -40.75 17.44
CA GLU A 136 16.02 -40.02 18.69
C GLU A 136 16.60 -40.92 19.77
N ASN A 137 16.02 -42.11 19.96
CA ASN A 137 16.53 -43.10 20.93
C ASN A 137 17.98 -43.50 20.62
N TYR A 138 18.33 -43.76 19.36
CA TYR A 138 19.71 -44.08 18.99
C TYR A 138 20.67 -42.90 19.15
N ALA A 139 20.22 -41.65 18.92
CA ALA A 139 21.04 -40.47 19.17
C ALA A 139 21.32 -40.27 20.68
N LEU A 140 20.31 -40.53 21.52
CA LEU A 140 20.44 -40.50 22.98
C LEU A 140 21.40 -41.58 23.48
N LEU A 141 21.26 -42.82 23.00
CA LEU A 141 22.17 -43.92 23.34
C LEU A 141 23.61 -43.63 22.89
N ALA A 142 23.79 -42.99 21.74
CA ALA A 142 25.10 -42.56 21.25
C ALA A 142 25.66 -41.33 21.99
N LYS A 143 24.86 -40.68 22.86
CA LYS A 143 25.18 -39.39 23.50
C LYS A 143 25.60 -38.31 22.49
N ASP A 144 25.02 -38.34 21.29
CA ASP A 144 25.36 -37.46 20.18
C ASP A 144 24.44 -36.24 20.17
N ILE A 145 24.89 -35.15 20.80
CA ILE A 145 24.11 -33.93 20.98
C ILE A 145 23.64 -33.31 19.66
N GLU A 146 24.47 -33.35 18.62
CA GLU A 146 24.12 -32.78 17.32
C GLU A 146 22.98 -33.57 16.66
N ARG A 147 23.05 -34.90 16.73
CA ARG A 147 21.97 -35.77 16.24
C ARG A 147 20.68 -35.58 17.02
N ILE A 148 20.75 -35.45 18.35
CA ILE A 148 19.60 -35.18 19.21
C ILE A 148 18.93 -33.86 18.80
N ILE A 149 19.69 -32.79 18.63
CA ILE A 149 19.18 -31.48 18.19
C ILE A 149 18.52 -31.58 16.81
N LYS A 150 19.17 -32.27 15.87
CA LYS A 150 18.66 -32.45 14.50
C LYS A 150 17.33 -33.21 14.49
N ILE A 151 17.24 -34.32 15.21
CA ILE A 151 16.05 -35.18 15.18
C ILE A 151 14.86 -34.57 15.94
N LYS A 152 15.07 -33.97 17.11
CA LYS A 152 14.00 -33.24 17.83
C LYS A 152 13.41 -32.15 16.96
N GLY A 153 14.25 -31.47 16.17
CA GLY A 153 13.84 -30.53 15.16
C GLY A 153 12.91 -31.10 14.08
N ASN A 154 13.16 -32.32 13.61
CA ASN A 154 12.30 -33.02 12.64
C ASN A 154 11.00 -33.51 13.28
N ILE A 155 11.04 -34.01 14.51
CA ILE A 155 9.88 -34.45 15.29
C ILE A 155 8.92 -33.27 15.50
N ALA A 156 9.43 -32.10 15.89
CA ALA A 156 8.62 -30.89 16.04
C ALA A 156 7.87 -30.52 14.74
N LEU A 157 8.53 -30.65 13.58
CA LEU A 157 7.88 -30.41 12.28
C LEU A 157 6.81 -31.46 11.96
N ILE A 158 7.00 -32.72 12.36
CA ILE A 158 5.96 -33.75 12.17
C ILE A 158 4.76 -33.49 13.08
N TYR A 159 4.95 -33.12 14.35
CA TYR A 159 3.84 -32.72 15.20
C TYR A 159 3.10 -31.52 14.63
N GLN A 160 3.81 -30.56 14.05
CA GLN A 160 3.19 -29.45 13.34
C GLN A 160 2.36 -29.93 12.13
N ASP A 161 2.88 -30.84 11.31
CA ASP A 161 2.17 -31.44 10.17
C ASP A 161 0.93 -32.24 10.62
N MET A 162 0.97 -32.85 11.80
CA MET A 162 -0.18 -33.55 12.43
C MET A 162 -1.20 -32.59 13.05
N GLY A 163 -0.86 -31.30 13.20
CA GLY A 163 -1.71 -30.32 13.86
C GLY A 163 -1.61 -30.32 15.40
N GLU A 164 -0.72 -31.13 15.97
CA GLU A 164 -0.39 -31.24 17.40
C GLU A 164 0.55 -30.09 17.82
N LEU A 165 0.04 -28.85 17.75
CA LEU A 165 0.88 -27.65 17.80
C LEU A 165 1.55 -27.43 19.18
N ASP A 166 0.92 -27.84 20.27
CA ASP A 166 1.50 -27.70 21.61
C ASP A 166 2.69 -28.66 21.78
N LYS A 167 2.54 -29.92 21.34
CA LYS A 167 3.66 -30.89 21.31
C LYS A 167 4.79 -30.42 20.41
N ALA A 168 4.46 -29.85 19.24
CA ALA A 168 5.45 -29.27 18.34
C ALA A 168 6.22 -28.12 19.00
N LEU A 169 5.51 -27.20 19.66
CA LEU A 169 6.09 -26.04 20.33
C LEU A 169 6.98 -26.46 21.50
N ASN A 170 6.49 -27.34 22.36
CA ASN A 170 7.26 -27.87 23.50
C ASN A 170 8.54 -28.55 23.02
N LYS A 171 8.45 -29.45 22.03
CA LYS A 171 9.63 -30.12 21.47
C LYS A 171 10.63 -29.13 20.86
N ALA A 172 10.14 -28.08 20.18
CA ALA A 172 11.00 -27.06 19.59
C ALA A 172 11.70 -26.19 20.64
N LYS A 173 11.02 -25.86 21.75
CA LYS A 173 11.59 -25.13 22.89
C LYS A 173 12.59 -25.96 23.68
N GLU A 174 12.26 -27.21 24.01
CA GLU A 174 13.20 -28.17 24.62
C GLU A 174 14.51 -28.27 23.82
N THR A 175 14.41 -28.23 22.48
CA THR A 175 15.59 -28.26 21.62
C THR A 175 16.41 -26.97 21.68
N LEU A 176 15.78 -25.81 21.89
CA LEU A 176 16.50 -24.55 22.10
C LEU A 176 17.23 -24.58 23.44
N ASP A 177 16.57 -25.01 24.51
CA ASP A 177 17.17 -25.10 25.84
C ASP A 177 18.37 -26.04 25.82
N LEU A 178 18.26 -27.17 25.11
CA LEU A 178 19.36 -28.10 24.89
C LEU A 178 20.54 -27.48 24.13
N ILE A 179 20.28 -26.60 23.15
CA ILE A 179 21.33 -25.88 22.42
C ILE A 179 22.05 -24.89 23.33
N GLU A 180 21.30 -24.16 24.18
CA GLU A 180 21.90 -23.23 25.14
C GLU A 180 22.79 -23.95 26.14
N ALA A 181 22.29 -25.06 26.71
CA ALA A 181 23.03 -25.86 27.69
C ALA A 181 24.31 -26.50 27.11
N ASN A 182 24.40 -26.65 25.79
CA ASN A 182 25.53 -27.29 25.11
C ASN A 182 26.31 -26.32 24.20
N LYS A 183 26.29 -25.03 24.53
CA LYS A 183 26.94 -23.98 23.72
C LYS A 183 28.41 -24.28 23.41
N GLU A 184 29.19 -24.67 24.41
CA GLU A 184 30.63 -24.96 24.26
C GLU A 184 30.87 -26.19 23.38
N SER A 185 30.16 -27.29 23.66
CA SER A 185 30.25 -28.54 22.89
C SER A 185 29.89 -28.34 21.41
N LEU A 186 28.91 -27.48 21.13
CA LEU A 186 28.49 -27.18 19.76
C LEU A 186 29.47 -26.28 19.00
N SER A 187 30.32 -25.51 19.69
CA SER A 187 31.34 -24.65 19.09
C SER A 187 30.80 -23.84 17.89
N ASN A 188 31.42 -23.95 16.71
CA ASN A 188 31.02 -23.27 15.48
C ASN A 188 29.60 -23.62 14.97
N LYS A 189 28.99 -24.72 15.43
CA LYS A 189 27.62 -25.13 15.07
C LYS A 189 26.56 -24.52 15.96
N TYR A 190 26.91 -23.92 17.11
CA TYR A 190 25.96 -23.37 18.09
C TYR A 190 24.97 -22.39 17.45
N TYR A 191 25.47 -21.28 16.89
CA TYR A 191 24.63 -20.26 16.28
C TYR A 191 23.80 -20.84 15.13
N SER A 192 24.41 -21.70 14.32
CA SER A 192 23.75 -22.34 13.18
C SER A 192 22.57 -23.22 13.58
N SER A 193 22.69 -23.89 14.72
CA SER A 193 21.65 -24.75 15.28
C SER A 193 20.57 -23.90 15.94
N LYS A 194 20.98 -22.91 16.74
CA LYS A 194 20.10 -21.97 17.47
C LYS A 194 19.12 -21.28 16.53
N TYR A 195 19.59 -20.59 15.50
CA TYR A 195 18.66 -19.86 14.63
C TYR A 195 17.72 -20.78 13.84
N LYS A 196 18.18 -22.00 13.45
CA LYS A 196 17.32 -22.98 12.75
C LYS A 196 16.20 -23.45 13.66
N ARG A 197 16.46 -23.61 14.97
CA ARG A 197 15.43 -23.98 15.95
C ARG A 197 14.52 -22.81 16.27
N MET A 198 15.05 -21.59 16.41
CA MET A 198 14.24 -20.38 16.56
C MET A 198 13.30 -20.17 15.38
N PHE A 199 13.76 -20.47 14.15
CA PHE A 199 12.92 -20.43 12.95
C PHE A 199 11.74 -21.41 13.06
N ASN A 200 11.98 -22.64 13.54
CA ASN A 200 10.92 -23.61 13.78
C ASN A 200 9.91 -23.10 14.82
N VAL A 201 10.38 -22.54 15.94
CA VAL A 201 9.50 -21.95 16.97
C VAL A 201 8.66 -20.82 16.38
N ALA A 202 9.27 -19.91 15.62
CA ALA A 202 8.58 -18.81 14.94
C ALA A 202 7.49 -19.33 13.98
N ALA A 203 7.80 -20.38 13.21
CA ALA A 203 6.86 -20.99 12.26
C ALA A 203 5.69 -21.73 12.95
N ILE A 204 5.93 -22.35 14.11
CA ILE A 204 4.89 -22.99 14.92
C ILE A 204 3.96 -21.93 15.50
N TYR A 205 4.48 -20.85 16.08
CA TYR A 205 3.67 -19.71 16.53
C TYR A 205 2.86 -19.07 15.39
N ALA A 206 3.44 -18.96 14.19
CA ALA A 206 2.71 -18.50 13.02
C ALA A 206 1.52 -19.40 12.66
N THR A 207 1.68 -20.71 12.84
CA THR A 207 0.63 -21.69 12.59
C THR A 207 -0.45 -21.65 13.68
N LEU A 208 -0.06 -21.48 14.94
CA LEU A 208 -0.98 -21.24 16.06
C LEU A 208 -1.82 -19.99 15.81
N TYR A 209 -1.19 -18.88 15.41
CA TYR A 209 -1.91 -17.65 15.06
C TYR A 209 -2.84 -17.82 13.86
N LYS A 210 -2.42 -18.58 12.83
CA LYS A 210 -3.28 -18.89 11.68
C LYS A 210 -4.55 -19.65 12.10
N LYS A 211 -4.44 -20.59 13.06
CA LYS A 211 -5.58 -21.36 13.59
C LYS A 211 -6.44 -20.54 14.56
N ASN A 212 -5.84 -19.66 15.36
CA ASN A 212 -6.55 -18.84 16.33
C ASN A 212 -6.10 -17.36 16.19
N ARG A 213 -6.85 -16.59 15.40
CA ARG A 213 -6.52 -15.19 15.07
C ARG A 213 -6.80 -14.19 16.18
N GLU A 214 -7.56 -14.58 17.20
CA GLU A 214 -7.88 -13.73 18.36
C GLU A 214 -6.68 -13.63 19.30
N LYS A 215 -5.87 -14.70 19.38
CA LYS A 215 -4.66 -14.75 20.20
C LYS A 215 -3.48 -14.02 19.55
N GLN A 216 -3.51 -12.68 19.57
CA GLN A 216 -2.45 -11.82 19.01
C GLN A 216 -1.05 -12.13 19.56
N GLN A 217 -0.95 -12.60 20.80
CA GLN A 217 0.30 -13.03 21.43
C GLN A 217 1.09 -14.06 20.60
N TYR A 218 0.42 -14.89 19.79
CA TYR A 218 1.09 -15.86 18.92
C TYR A 218 1.77 -15.17 17.74
N ALA A 219 1.14 -14.15 17.15
CA ALA A 219 1.76 -13.33 16.13
C ALA A 219 2.98 -12.59 16.68
N ASP A 220 2.85 -12.00 17.87
CA ASP A 220 3.92 -11.24 18.52
C ASP A 220 5.10 -12.13 18.88
N SER A 221 4.83 -13.35 19.40
CA SER A 221 5.86 -14.37 19.65
C SER A 221 6.57 -14.77 18.35
N SER A 222 5.83 -15.03 17.27
CA SER A 222 6.43 -15.38 15.97
C SER A 222 7.37 -14.28 15.46
N LEU A 223 6.91 -13.02 15.51
CA LEU A 223 7.70 -11.85 15.11
C LEU A 223 8.91 -11.63 16.01
N HIS A 224 8.77 -11.85 17.32
CA HIS A 224 9.87 -11.75 18.28
C HIS A 224 11.02 -12.69 17.91
N TYR A 225 10.75 -13.97 17.68
CA TYR A 225 11.78 -14.92 17.24
C TYR A 225 12.40 -14.53 15.89
N TYR A 226 11.60 -14.10 14.91
CA TYR A 226 12.17 -13.59 13.65
C TYR A 226 13.08 -12.37 13.83
N ASN A 227 12.76 -11.48 14.77
CA ASN A 227 13.60 -10.32 15.07
C ASN A 227 14.89 -10.72 15.80
N LEU A 228 14.84 -11.64 16.76
CA LEU A 228 16.04 -12.16 17.43
C LEU A 228 17.00 -12.82 16.44
N ILE A 229 16.43 -13.60 15.51
CA ILE A 229 17.17 -14.22 14.42
C ILE A 229 17.93 -13.16 13.60
N LEU A 230 17.29 -12.06 13.21
CA LEU A 230 17.93 -10.96 12.46
C LEU A 230 18.97 -10.15 13.28
N LYS A 231 18.88 -10.16 14.61
CA LYS A 231 19.80 -9.40 15.50
C LYS A 231 21.11 -10.14 15.81
N THR A 232 21.16 -11.45 15.57
CA THR A 232 22.34 -12.25 15.91
C THR A 232 23.49 -11.85 14.98
N LYS A 233 24.62 -11.34 15.50
CA LYS A 233 25.71 -10.80 14.66
C LYS A 233 26.42 -11.89 13.84
N GLU A 234 26.51 -13.08 14.41
CA GLU A 234 27.07 -14.30 13.82
C GLU A 234 26.10 -14.97 12.82
N PHE A 235 24.94 -14.33 12.60
CA PHE A 235 23.97 -14.71 11.59
C PHE A 235 24.43 -14.26 10.20
N ASN A 236 25.58 -14.79 9.76
CA ASN A 236 26.06 -14.72 8.39
C ASN A 236 25.22 -15.64 7.50
N LEU A 237 23.94 -15.32 7.36
CA LEU A 237 23.04 -16.12 6.56
C LEU A 237 23.26 -15.94 5.07
N ASN A 238 23.24 -17.07 4.36
CA ASN A 238 22.99 -17.05 2.93
C ASN A 238 21.58 -16.47 2.64
N SER A 239 21.41 -15.91 1.43
CA SER A 239 20.17 -15.25 1.02
C SER A 239 18.92 -16.10 1.24
N TYR A 240 19.03 -17.43 1.16
CA TYR A 240 17.90 -18.34 1.35
C TYR A 240 17.27 -18.25 2.75
N TYR A 241 18.08 -18.37 3.80
CA TYR A 241 17.52 -18.36 5.16
C TYR A 241 17.02 -16.96 5.54
N THR A 242 17.69 -15.89 5.08
CA THR A 242 17.26 -14.51 5.36
C THR A 242 15.93 -14.22 4.65
N GLY A 243 15.79 -14.72 3.42
CA GLY A 243 14.53 -14.69 2.69
C GLY A 243 13.41 -15.38 3.47
N LYS A 244 13.66 -16.55 4.06
CA LYS A 244 12.65 -17.25 4.88
C LYS A 244 12.17 -16.45 6.09
N VAL A 245 13.05 -15.70 6.75
CA VAL A 245 12.68 -14.85 7.90
C VAL A 245 11.75 -13.72 7.44
N TYR A 246 12.12 -13.02 6.36
CA TYR A 246 11.27 -11.97 5.79
C TYR A 246 9.93 -12.50 5.26
N TYR A 247 9.93 -13.67 4.61
CA TYR A 247 8.72 -14.37 4.21
C TYR A 247 7.80 -14.65 5.39
N GLY A 248 8.35 -15.15 6.50
CA GLY A 248 7.64 -15.42 7.74
C GLY A 248 7.00 -14.15 8.31
N LYS A 249 7.77 -13.07 8.43
CA LYS A 249 7.27 -11.76 8.87
C LYS A 249 6.15 -11.24 7.96
N GLY A 250 6.36 -11.27 6.64
CA GLY A 250 5.35 -10.87 5.66
C GLY A 250 4.06 -11.68 5.80
N THR A 251 4.16 -13.00 5.99
CA THR A 251 3.01 -13.87 6.19
C THR A 251 2.25 -13.55 7.47
N ILE A 252 2.93 -13.24 8.58
CA ILE A 252 2.26 -12.81 9.82
C ILE A 252 1.50 -11.50 9.59
N TYR A 253 2.12 -10.50 8.95
CA TYR A 253 1.42 -9.23 8.68
C TYR A 253 0.26 -9.39 7.70
N THR A 254 0.35 -10.32 6.73
CA THR A 254 -0.80 -10.71 5.88
C THR A 254 -1.94 -11.24 6.75
N LEU A 255 -1.65 -12.11 7.73
CA LEU A 255 -2.67 -12.64 8.65
C LEU A 255 -3.27 -11.56 9.56
N LYS A 256 -2.47 -10.57 9.97
CA LYS A 256 -2.92 -9.36 10.69
C LYS A 256 -3.68 -8.36 9.81
N LYS A 257 -3.82 -8.63 8.50
CA LYS A 257 -4.42 -7.73 7.49
C LYS A 257 -3.68 -6.39 7.32
N GLU A 258 -2.43 -6.29 7.80
CA GLU A 258 -1.54 -5.14 7.56
C GLU A 258 -0.88 -5.27 6.18
N TYR A 259 -1.67 -5.29 5.11
CA TYR A 259 -1.24 -5.74 3.78
C TYR A 259 -0.07 -4.93 3.20
N SER A 260 -0.04 -3.60 3.40
CA SER A 260 1.07 -2.79 2.87
C SER A 260 2.40 -3.12 3.55
N LYS A 261 2.37 -3.33 4.87
CA LYS A 261 3.55 -3.74 5.64
C LYS A 261 3.97 -5.16 5.29
N ALA A 262 3.00 -6.05 5.12
CA ALA A 262 3.22 -7.42 4.67
C ALA A 262 3.93 -7.48 3.32
N SER A 263 3.46 -6.71 2.33
CA SER A 263 4.09 -6.60 1.02
C SER A 263 5.53 -6.11 1.09
N SER A 264 5.84 -5.11 1.92
CA SER A 264 7.22 -4.61 2.08
C SER A 264 8.20 -5.70 2.54
N PHE A 265 7.76 -6.61 3.42
CA PHE A 265 8.59 -7.75 3.86
C PHE A 265 8.66 -8.85 2.81
N LEU A 266 7.57 -9.12 2.09
CA LEU A 266 7.56 -10.11 1.01
C LEU A 266 8.42 -9.69 -0.18
N GLU A 267 8.51 -8.40 -0.50
CA GLU A 267 9.41 -7.89 -1.55
C GLU A 267 10.88 -8.12 -1.21
N LYS A 268 11.29 -7.79 0.03
CA LYS A 268 12.62 -8.14 0.54
C LYS A 268 12.88 -9.63 0.47
N SER A 269 11.88 -10.43 0.82
CA SER A 269 11.97 -11.88 0.76
C SER A 269 12.14 -12.41 -0.67
N LEU A 270 11.41 -11.86 -1.64
CA LEU A 270 11.45 -12.29 -3.04
C LEU A 270 12.83 -12.03 -3.66
N ALA A 271 13.40 -10.83 -3.47
CA ALA A 271 14.75 -10.50 -3.95
C ALA A 271 15.83 -11.48 -3.41
N LEU A 272 15.70 -11.88 -2.14
CA LEU A 272 16.60 -12.86 -1.52
C LEU A 272 16.41 -14.29 -2.07
N PHE A 273 15.17 -14.65 -2.42
CA PHE A 273 14.87 -15.94 -3.04
C PHE A 273 15.27 -16.02 -4.51
N GLU A 274 15.27 -14.91 -5.23
CA GLU A 274 15.84 -14.81 -6.58
C GLU A 274 17.35 -15.05 -6.52
N LYS A 275 18.06 -14.34 -5.63
CA LYS A 275 19.50 -14.53 -5.42
C LYS A 275 19.87 -15.96 -5.01
N SER A 276 19.02 -16.62 -4.23
CA SER A 276 19.23 -18.02 -3.83
C SER A 276 18.63 -19.06 -4.77
N LYS A 277 18.02 -18.64 -5.89
CA LYS A 277 17.35 -19.50 -6.89
C LYS A 277 16.30 -20.45 -6.29
N SER A 278 15.61 -20.00 -5.24
CA SER A 278 14.68 -20.84 -4.47
C SER A 278 13.26 -20.81 -5.04
N GLN A 279 13.02 -21.56 -6.11
CA GLN A 279 11.74 -21.59 -6.85
C GLN A 279 10.50 -21.84 -5.96
N SER A 280 10.57 -22.79 -5.03
CA SER A 280 9.43 -23.10 -4.13
C SER A 280 9.01 -21.90 -3.27
N TYR A 281 9.97 -21.09 -2.83
CA TYR A 281 9.66 -19.91 -2.03
C TYR A 281 9.32 -18.68 -2.88
N LEU A 282 9.86 -18.56 -4.09
CA LEU A 282 9.41 -17.56 -5.06
C LEU A 282 7.92 -17.74 -5.35
N TYR A 283 7.51 -18.96 -5.68
CA TYR A 283 6.11 -19.33 -5.87
C TYR A 283 5.22 -18.86 -4.70
N LYS A 284 5.60 -19.23 -3.47
CA LYS A 284 4.85 -18.87 -2.26
C LYS A 284 4.87 -17.36 -1.97
N GLY A 285 5.99 -16.71 -2.23
CA GLY A 285 6.18 -15.27 -2.02
C GLY A 285 5.31 -14.44 -2.96
N TYR A 286 5.35 -14.74 -4.26
CA TYR A 286 4.51 -14.07 -5.26
C TYR A 286 3.03 -14.33 -5.00
N TYR A 287 2.63 -15.55 -4.63
CA TYR A 287 1.26 -15.81 -4.21
C TYR A 287 0.81 -14.91 -3.04
N ASN A 288 1.56 -14.91 -1.93
CA ASN A 288 1.20 -14.12 -0.75
C ASN A 288 1.22 -12.61 -1.05
N ASN A 289 2.16 -12.14 -1.86
CA ASN A 289 2.26 -10.73 -2.20
C ASN A 289 1.15 -10.31 -3.18
N GLY A 290 0.80 -11.18 -4.13
CA GLY A 290 -0.37 -11.02 -5.00
C GLY A 290 -1.67 -10.93 -4.20
N LEU A 291 -1.83 -11.77 -3.17
CA LEU A 291 -2.96 -11.71 -2.25
C LEU A 291 -3.00 -10.37 -1.49
N ASN A 292 -1.87 -9.89 -0.97
CA ASN A 292 -1.80 -8.60 -0.30
C ASN A 292 -2.18 -7.46 -1.25
N TYR A 293 -1.64 -7.46 -2.47
CA TYR A 293 -1.96 -6.45 -3.49
C TYR A 293 -3.41 -6.49 -3.93
N TYR A 294 -4.01 -7.68 -4.02
CA TYR A 294 -5.43 -7.85 -4.30
C TYR A 294 -6.27 -7.18 -3.20
N ASN A 295 -5.96 -7.45 -1.92
CA ASN A 295 -6.69 -6.85 -0.79
C ASN A 295 -6.46 -5.33 -0.65
N LEU A 296 -5.37 -4.80 -1.23
CA LEU A 296 -5.11 -3.36 -1.35
C LEU A 296 -5.77 -2.73 -2.58
N ASN A 297 -6.59 -3.47 -3.34
CA ASN A 297 -7.17 -3.07 -4.63
C ASN A 297 -6.13 -2.66 -5.69
N LYS A 298 -4.88 -3.11 -5.56
CA LYS A 298 -3.79 -2.89 -6.54
C LYS A 298 -3.79 -4.03 -7.56
N PHE A 299 -4.87 -4.15 -8.35
CA PHE A 299 -5.14 -5.32 -9.20
C PHE A 299 -4.06 -5.60 -10.25
N GLU A 300 -3.43 -4.59 -10.85
CA GLU A 300 -2.33 -4.81 -11.78
C GLU A 300 -1.12 -5.48 -11.12
N LYS A 301 -0.73 -5.02 -9.92
CA LYS A 301 0.34 -5.65 -9.14
C LYS A 301 -0.04 -7.05 -8.70
N ALA A 302 -1.30 -7.25 -8.27
CA ALA A 302 -1.81 -8.56 -7.89
C ALA A 302 -1.74 -9.56 -9.05
N LYS A 303 -2.25 -9.16 -10.22
CA LYS A 303 -2.21 -9.94 -11.47
C LYS A 303 -0.79 -10.30 -11.85
N HIS A 304 0.14 -9.34 -11.86
CA HIS A 304 1.54 -9.59 -12.16
C HIS A 304 2.15 -10.65 -11.22
N ASN A 305 1.91 -10.53 -9.92
CA ASN A 305 2.40 -11.49 -8.93
C ASN A 305 1.80 -12.89 -9.15
N PHE A 306 0.47 -13.00 -9.35
CA PHE A 306 -0.18 -14.30 -9.58
C PHE A 306 0.30 -14.97 -10.87
N LEU A 307 0.39 -14.22 -11.98
CA LEU A 307 0.91 -14.77 -13.23
C LEU A 307 2.37 -15.21 -13.11
N THR A 308 3.20 -14.46 -12.37
CA THR A 308 4.59 -14.83 -12.11
C THR A 308 4.69 -16.10 -11.27
N ALA A 309 3.86 -16.23 -10.23
CA ALA A 309 3.76 -17.46 -9.43
C ALA A 309 3.33 -18.66 -10.29
N LEU A 310 2.34 -18.50 -11.18
CA LEU A 310 1.91 -19.55 -12.09
C LEU A 310 3.03 -19.97 -13.06
N LYS A 311 3.83 -19.03 -13.60
CA LYS A 311 4.97 -19.34 -14.46
C LYS A 311 6.07 -20.17 -13.77
N ILE A 312 6.32 -19.92 -12.49
CA ILE A 312 7.31 -20.68 -11.70
C ILE A 312 6.85 -22.13 -11.51
N LYS A 313 5.54 -22.33 -11.42
CA LYS A 313 4.94 -23.62 -11.15
C LYS A 313 4.72 -24.38 -12.45
N LYS A 314 5.65 -25.29 -12.76
CA LYS A 314 5.52 -26.25 -13.87
C LYS A 314 4.24 -27.08 -13.70
N ASP A 315 3.58 -27.43 -14.81
CA ASP A 315 2.20 -27.94 -14.97
C ASP A 315 1.83 -29.27 -14.25
N THR A 316 2.53 -29.66 -13.19
CA THR A 316 2.52 -31.04 -12.67
C THR A 316 2.01 -31.20 -11.23
N ILE A 317 1.76 -30.11 -10.48
CA ILE A 317 1.32 -30.21 -9.07
C ILE A 317 0.20 -29.23 -8.79
N LEU A 318 -1.06 -29.67 -8.72
CA LEU A 318 -2.16 -28.83 -8.23
C LEU A 318 -2.04 -28.68 -6.70
N ASP A 319 -1.92 -27.45 -6.20
CA ASP A 319 -2.06 -27.15 -4.77
C ASP A 319 -3.11 -26.06 -4.56
N ASP A 320 -3.52 -25.88 -3.30
CA ASP A 320 -4.53 -24.91 -2.90
C ASP A 320 -4.20 -23.46 -3.33
N ASN A 321 -2.92 -23.08 -3.34
CA ASN A 321 -2.51 -21.75 -3.81
C ASN A 321 -2.71 -21.61 -5.32
N TYR A 322 -2.38 -22.63 -6.10
CA TYR A 322 -2.62 -22.65 -7.55
C TYR A 322 -4.10 -22.47 -7.86
N ILE A 323 -4.95 -23.23 -7.18
CA ILE A 323 -6.40 -23.14 -7.35
C ILE A 323 -6.84 -21.70 -7.00
N LYS A 324 -6.52 -21.20 -5.80
CA LYS A 324 -6.91 -19.85 -5.36
C LYS A 324 -6.44 -18.73 -6.29
N MET A 325 -5.23 -18.83 -6.85
CA MET A 325 -4.73 -17.82 -7.80
C MET A 325 -5.60 -17.73 -9.06
N ASN A 326 -6.03 -18.87 -9.61
CA ASN A 326 -6.93 -18.89 -10.75
C ASN A 326 -8.28 -18.22 -10.40
N GLY A 327 -8.80 -18.44 -9.19
CA GLY A 327 -9.99 -17.73 -8.69
C GLY A 327 -9.78 -16.21 -8.62
N TYR A 328 -8.66 -15.75 -8.05
CA TYR A 328 -8.35 -14.32 -7.98
C TYR A 328 -8.11 -13.70 -9.36
N LEU A 329 -7.43 -14.40 -10.27
CA LEU A 329 -7.20 -13.93 -11.64
C LEU A 329 -8.52 -13.80 -12.39
N SER A 330 -9.42 -14.77 -12.26
CA SER A 330 -10.77 -14.67 -12.83
C SER A 330 -11.46 -13.38 -12.40
N GLN A 331 -11.50 -13.10 -11.09
CA GLN A 331 -12.07 -11.86 -10.55
C GLN A 331 -11.39 -10.61 -11.13
N ILE A 332 -10.05 -10.57 -11.14
CA ILE A 332 -9.29 -9.43 -11.68
C ILE A 332 -9.64 -9.20 -13.15
N TYR A 333 -9.72 -10.25 -13.97
CA TYR A 333 -10.07 -10.12 -15.38
C TYR A 333 -11.51 -9.68 -15.58
N THR A 334 -12.45 -10.10 -14.73
CA THR A 334 -13.83 -9.57 -14.75
C THR A 334 -13.86 -8.09 -14.42
N TYR A 335 -13.08 -7.61 -13.44
CA TYR A 335 -12.95 -6.16 -13.17
C TYR A 335 -12.41 -5.39 -14.37
N GLN A 336 -11.56 -6.02 -15.17
CA GLN A 336 -10.97 -5.44 -16.39
C GLN A 336 -11.86 -5.59 -17.63
N ASN A 337 -13.09 -6.10 -17.49
CA ASN A 337 -13.99 -6.43 -18.59
C ASN A 337 -13.37 -7.36 -19.65
N LYS A 338 -12.42 -8.23 -19.25
CA LYS A 338 -11.78 -9.22 -20.14
C LYS A 338 -12.46 -10.58 -19.97
N VAL A 339 -13.63 -10.74 -20.59
CA VAL A 339 -14.53 -11.88 -20.39
C VAL A 339 -13.88 -13.23 -20.71
N ASP A 340 -13.15 -13.33 -21.82
CA ASP A 340 -12.52 -14.60 -22.23
C ASP A 340 -11.48 -15.08 -21.22
N SER A 341 -10.61 -14.17 -20.77
CA SER A 341 -9.61 -14.45 -19.73
C SER A 341 -10.29 -14.80 -18.41
N ALA A 342 -11.32 -14.04 -18.01
CA ALA A 342 -12.06 -14.30 -16.78
C ALA A 342 -12.67 -15.72 -16.76
N ASN A 343 -13.27 -16.13 -17.89
CA ASN A 343 -13.83 -17.47 -18.07
C ASN A 343 -12.77 -18.55 -18.08
N TYR A 344 -11.63 -18.33 -18.74
CA TYR A 344 -10.51 -19.27 -18.74
C TYR A 344 -10.02 -19.61 -17.31
N TYR A 345 -9.74 -18.57 -16.53
CA TYR A 345 -9.26 -18.74 -15.15
C TYR A 345 -10.36 -19.30 -14.23
N LEU A 346 -11.63 -18.94 -14.44
CA LEU A 346 -12.76 -19.51 -13.70
C LEU A 346 -12.90 -21.02 -13.97
N ASN A 347 -12.85 -21.43 -15.23
CA ASN A 347 -12.93 -22.84 -15.61
C ASN A 347 -11.77 -23.63 -15.00
N THR A 348 -10.56 -23.07 -15.02
CA THR A 348 -9.38 -23.69 -14.40
C THR A 348 -9.54 -23.82 -12.88
N TYR A 349 -10.09 -22.79 -12.22
CA TYR A 349 -10.41 -22.86 -10.80
C TYR A 349 -11.42 -23.97 -10.49
N VAL A 350 -12.57 -23.98 -11.18
CA VAL A 350 -13.66 -24.94 -10.96
C VAL A 350 -13.20 -26.38 -11.22
N ASN A 351 -12.55 -26.63 -12.37
CA ASN A 351 -12.12 -27.98 -12.75
C ASN A 351 -11.13 -28.59 -11.76
N ASN A 352 -10.27 -27.77 -11.16
CA ASN A 352 -9.27 -28.24 -10.20
C ASN A 352 -9.76 -28.22 -8.74
N HIS A 353 -10.89 -27.59 -8.45
CA HIS A 353 -11.48 -27.49 -7.11
C HIS A 353 -12.47 -28.63 -6.80
N SER A 354 -12.99 -29.36 -7.80
CA SER A 354 -14.08 -30.33 -7.59
C SER A 354 -13.74 -31.77 -8.02
N ILE A 355 -13.75 -32.68 -7.05
CA ILE A 355 -14.09 -34.09 -7.21
C ILE A 355 -15.63 -34.18 -7.27
N VAL A 356 -16.29 -33.74 -8.37
CA VAL A 356 -17.76 -33.79 -8.47
C VAL A 356 -18.24 -33.92 -9.93
N SER A 357 -19.43 -34.50 -10.13
CA SER A 357 -20.13 -34.74 -11.40
C SER A 357 -20.33 -33.48 -12.28
N LEU A 358 -20.56 -33.66 -13.59
CA LEU A 358 -20.72 -32.56 -14.57
C LEU A 358 -21.89 -31.61 -14.25
N ARG A 359 -22.97 -32.11 -13.63
CA ARG A 359 -24.16 -31.32 -13.24
C ARG A 359 -23.84 -30.35 -12.11
N ASP A 360 -23.10 -30.81 -11.11
CA ASP A 360 -22.68 -30.01 -9.96
C ASP A 360 -21.67 -28.94 -10.36
N LYS A 361 -20.85 -29.20 -11.39
CA LYS A 361 -19.93 -28.20 -11.97
C LYS A 361 -20.66 -27.01 -12.58
N LYS A 362 -21.82 -27.22 -13.25
CA LYS A 362 -22.60 -26.13 -13.85
C LYS A 362 -23.22 -25.24 -12.78
N GLN A 363 -23.88 -25.84 -11.78
CA GLN A 363 -24.45 -25.09 -10.66
C GLN A 363 -23.39 -24.38 -9.82
N PHE A 364 -22.25 -25.02 -9.56
CA PHE A 364 -21.13 -24.39 -8.84
C PHE A 364 -20.52 -23.21 -9.61
N LYS A 365 -20.37 -23.34 -10.94
CA LYS A 365 -19.90 -22.25 -11.82
C LYS A 365 -20.87 -21.07 -11.81
N GLU A 366 -22.17 -21.31 -11.88
CA GLU A 366 -23.20 -20.28 -11.81
C GLU A 366 -23.21 -19.61 -10.43
N ALA A 367 -23.16 -20.36 -9.34
CA ALA A 367 -23.10 -19.82 -7.98
C ALA A 367 -21.85 -18.95 -7.74
N ILE A 368 -20.68 -19.39 -8.20
CA ILE A 368 -19.44 -18.59 -8.11
C ILE A 368 -19.53 -17.34 -8.96
N LYS A 369 -20.06 -17.44 -10.19
CA LYS A 369 -20.22 -16.27 -11.06
C LYS A 369 -21.11 -15.22 -10.39
N VAL A 370 -22.22 -15.63 -9.78
CA VAL A 370 -23.11 -14.75 -9.03
C VAL A 370 -22.39 -14.10 -7.83
N ASP A 371 -21.64 -14.87 -7.05
CA ASP A 371 -20.89 -14.33 -5.91
C ASP A 371 -19.79 -13.34 -6.35
N PHE A 372 -19.09 -13.65 -7.45
CA PHE A 372 -18.11 -12.74 -8.05
C PHE A 372 -18.76 -11.47 -8.59
N ASP A 373 -19.86 -11.57 -9.34
CA ASP A 373 -20.57 -10.41 -9.88
C ASP A 373 -21.08 -9.51 -8.74
N LYS A 374 -21.59 -10.10 -7.65
CA LYS A 374 -22.00 -9.36 -6.45
C LYS A 374 -20.83 -8.63 -5.79
N LYS A 375 -19.68 -9.30 -5.64
CA LYS A 375 -18.46 -8.71 -5.06
C LYS A 375 -17.87 -7.63 -5.97
N ILE A 376 -17.97 -7.80 -7.30
CA ILE A 376 -17.55 -6.82 -8.29
C ILE A 376 -18.42 -5.58 -8.25
N LYS A 377 -19.75 -5.77 -8.22
CA LYS A 377 -20.70 -4.68 -8.09
C LYS A 377 -20.42 -3.86 -6.83
N LYS A 378 -20.20 -4.53 -5.69
CA LYS A 378 -19.84 -3.86 -4.42
C LYS A 378 -18.54 -3.06 -4.51
N LEU A 379 -17.46 -3.63 -5.08
CA LEU A 379 -16.20 -2.89 -5.23
C LEU A 379 -16.32 -1.72 -6.22
N LYS A 380 -17.10 -1.87 -7.30
CA LYS A 380 -17.40 -0.77 -8.24
C LYS A 380 -18.21 0.33 -7.56
N GLU A 381 -19.20 -0.02 -6.75
CA GLU A 381 -19.98 0.93 -5.95
C GLU A 381 -19.09 1.69 -4.95
N ASP A 382 -18.20 1.00 -4.22
CA ASP A 382 -17.28 1.63 -3.27
C ASP A 382 -16.26 2.55 -3.98
N SER A 383 -15.78 2.16 -5.17
CA SER A 383 -14.92 3.00 -6.00
C SER A 383 -15.67 4.21 -6.56
N ASN A 384 -16.90 4.03 -7.04
CA ASN A 384 -17.72 5.11 -7.60
C ASN A 384 -18.10 6.13 -6.52
N LYS A 385 -18.38 5.69 -5.29
CA LYS A 385 -18.58 6.59 -4.15
C LYS A 385 -17.37 7.49 -3.93
N LYS A 386 -16.14 6.94 -3.99
CA LYS A 386 -14.92 7.77 -3.87
C LYS A 386 -14.79 8.77 -5.01
N ASN A 387 -15.05 8.37 -6.26
CA ASN A 387 -14.99 9.27 -7.41
C ASN A 387 -16.02 10.40 -7.31
N PHE A 388 -17.25 10.10 -6.87
CA PHE A 388 -18.29 11.09 -6.63
C PHE A 388 -17.88 12.16 -5.61
N TYR A 389 -17.20 11.78 -4.51
CA TYR A 389 -16.64 12.76 -3.56
C TYR A 389 -15.58 13.66 -4.20
N TYR A 390 -14.73 13.14 -5.09
CA TYR A 390 -13.74 13.96 -5.81
C TYR A 390 -14.41 14.91 -6.80
N GLU A 391 -15.46 14.48 -7.50
CA GLU A 391 -16.25 15.34 -8.39
C GLU A 391 -16.87 16.51 -7.63
N ILE A 392 -17.46 16.26 -6.45
CA ILE A 392 -18.00 17.31 -5.58
C ILE A 392 -16.90 18.30 -5.17
N ILE A 393 -15.72 17.82 -4.78
CA ILE A 393 -14.59 18.69 -4.40
C ILE A 393 -14.15 19.56 -5.59
N VAL A 394 -14.05 18.99 -6.79
CA VAL A 394 -13.65 19.71 -8.01
C VAL A 394 -14.71 20.76 -8.39
N ILE A 395 -15.99 20.42 -8.34
CA ILE A 395 -17.10 21.38 -8.58
C ILE A 395 -17.04 22.50 -7.54
N GLY A 396 -16.78 22.17 -6.28
CA GLY A 396 -16.54 23.14 -5.21
C GLY A 396 -15.41 24.10 -5.57
N LEU A 397 -14.26 23.59 -5.98
CA LEU A 397 -13.10 24.40 -6.40
C LEU A 397 -13.43 25.29 -7.62
N ILE A 398 -14.08 24.75 -8.65
CA ILE A 398 -14.48 25.53 -9.84
C ILE A 398 -15.44 26.65 -9.44
N SER A 399 -16.43 26.37 -8.59
CA SER A 399 -17.38 27.38 -8.12
C SER A 399 -16.68 28.52 -7.37
N THR A 400 -15.68 28.20 -6.55
CA THR A 400 -14.89 29.23 -5.85
C THR A 400 -14.08 30.11 -6.81
N VAL A 401 -13.49 29.53 -7.86
CA VAL A 401 -12.75 30.29 -8.89
C VAL A 401 -13.70 31.22 -9.67
N ILE A 402 -14.92 30.78 -9.99
CA ILE A 402 -15.93 31.60 -10.66
C ILE A 402 -16.33 32.80 -9.80
N VAL A 403 -16.59 32.58 -8.50
CA VAL A 403 -16.93 33.66 -7.57
C VAL A 403 -15.79 34.67 -7.46
N ILE A 404 -14.55 34.21 -7.32
CA ILE A 404 -13.38 35.09 -7.26
C ILE A 404 -13.24 35.90 -8.56
N SER A 405 -13.38 35.24 -9.71
CA SER A 405 -13.31 35.89 -11.03
C SER A 405 -14.39 36.96 -11.20
N PHE A 406 -15.62 36.67 -10.75
CA PHE A 406 -16.72 37.64 -10.76
C PHE A 406 -16.45 38.85 -9.86
N LEU A 407 -15.92 38.64 -8.65
CA LEU A 407 -15.55 39.73 -7.73
C LEU A 407 -14.43 40.60 -8.31
N VAL A 408 -13.42 39.99 -8.93
CA VAL A 408 -12.33 40.71 -9.63
C VAL A 408 -12.88 41.52 -10.80
N PHE A 409 -13.75 40.94 -11.63
CA PHE A 409 -14.37 41.62 -12.76
C PHE A 409 -15.25 42.80 -12.31
N LYS A 410 -16.07 42.61 -11.28
CA LYS A 410 -16.90 43.68 -10.69
C LYS A 410 -16.02 44.83 -10.20
N ASN A 411 -14.97 44.53 -9.44
CA ASN A 411 -14.02 45.53 -8.95
C ASN A 411 -13.29 46.26 -10.09
N ALA A 412 -12.90 45.55 -11.15
CA ALA A 412 -12.26 46.15 -12.33
C ALA A 412 -13.22 47.09 -13.07
N LYS A 413 -14.49 46.69 -13.24
CA LYS A 413 -15.54 47.51 -13.88
C LYS A 413 -15.82 48.78 -13.10
N GLU A 414 -15.93 48.70 -11.77
CA GLU A 414 -16.11 49.86 -10.89
C GLU A 414 -14.91 50.83 -10.96
N LYS A 415 -13.68 50.30 -10.94
CA LYS A 415 -12.46 51.12 -11.14
C LYS A 415 -12.45 51.81 -12.51
N LYS A 416 -12.84 51.12 -13.59
CA LYS A 416 -12.90 51.70 -14.95
C LYS A 416 -13.94 52.83 -15.02
N LYS A 417 -15.14 52.63 -14.45
CA LYS A 417 -16.19 53.67 -14.39
C LYS A 417 -15.71 54.91 -13.63
N THR A 418 -15.05 54.70 -12.50
CA THR A 418 -14.49 55.78 -11.67
C THR A 418 -13.41 56.57 -12.42
N LYS A 419 -12.50 55.87 -13.13
CA LYS A 419 -11.45 56.50 -13.93
C LYS A 419 -12.03 57.36 -15.07
N LYS A 420 -13.07 56.87 -15.75
CA LYS A 420 -13.76 57.61 -16.82
C LYS A 420 -14.42 58.90 -16.30
N LYS A 421 -15.16 58.82 -15.19
CA LYS A 421 -15.79 59.99 -14.55
C LYS A 421 -14.75 61.04 -14.15
N LEU A 422 -13.61 60.60 -13.60
CA LEU A 422 -12.51 61.49 -13.24
C LEU A 422 -11.88 62.18 -14.45
N SER A 423 -11.63 61.45 -15.55
CA SER A 423 -11.07 62.06 -16.78
C SER A 423 -12.03 63.05 -17.43
N GLU A 424 -13.34 62.79 -17.38
CA GLU A 424 -14.35 63.74 -17.88
C GLU A 424 -14.35 65.02 -17.04
N LEU A 425 -14.29 64.91 -15.71
CA LEU A 425 -14.23 66.07 -14.81
C LEU A 425 -12.96 66.92 -15.05
N LEU A 426 -11.82 66.25 -15.20
CA LEU A 426 -10.52 66.88 -15.48
C LEU A 426 -10.49 67.60 -16.84
N ASN A 427 -11.03 66.98 -17.89
CA ASN A 427 -11.19 67.63 -19.19
C ASN A 427 -12.05 68.89 -19.14
N LYS A 428 -13.15 68.89 -18.36
CA LYS A 428 -14.00 70.08 -18.18
C LYS A 428 -13.23 71.21 -17.48
N ILE A 429 -12.43 70.87 -16.48
CA ILE A 429 -11.56 71.81 -15.75
C ILE A 429 -10.53 72.43 -16.69
N SER A 430 -9.85 71.61 -17.50
CA SER A 430 -8.84 72.08 -18.47
C SER A 430 -9.43 73.03 -19.53
N LYS A 431 -10.65 72.76 -20.00
CA LYS A 431 -11.36 73.62 -20.98
C LYS A 431 -11.98 74.89 -20.41
N LYS A 432 -11.84 75.17 -19.11
CA LYS A 432 -12.53 76.27 -18.40
C LYS A 432 -14.04 76.31 -18.65
N GLU A 433 -14.66 75.14 -18.85
CA GLU A 433 -16.12 75.04 -18.88
C GLU A 433 -16.67 75.34 -17.49
N ASP A 434 -17.82 76.03 -17.40
CA ASP A 434 -18.44 76.31 -16.11
C ASP A 434 -18.81 75.00 -15.40
N LEU A 435 -18.15 74.75 -14.27
CA LEU A 435 -18.31 73.55 -13.46
C LEU A 435 -19.47 73.67 -12.45
N THR A 436 -20.12 74.83 -12.37
CA THR A 436 -21.34 74.97 -11.58
C THR A 436 -22.44 74.17 -12.27
N GLU A 437 -22.78 73.01 -11.72
CA GLU A 437 -24.03 72.35 -12.11
C GLU A 437 -25.19 73.33 -11.89
N LYS A 438 -26.16 73.31 -12.81
CA LYS A 438 -27.33 74.18 -12.77
C LYS A 438 -27.97 74.13 -11.37
N PRO A 439 -28.31 75.29 -10.78
CA PRO A 439 -29.06 75.35 -9.52
C PRO A 439 -30.34 74.52 -9.64
N PHE A 440 -30.89 74.05 -8.51
CA PHE A 440 -32.09 73.21 -8.41
C PHE A 440 -33.09 73.47 -9.57
N SER A 441 -33.00 72.67 -10.63
CA SER A 441 -33.81 72.88 -11.83
C SER A 441 -35.06 72.03 -11.75
N LEU A 442 -36.22 72.66 -11.92
CA LEU A 442 -37.51 71.98 -12.04
C LEU A 442 -37.48 70.99 -13.23
N PRO A 443 -37.79 69.69 -13.02
CA PRO A 443 -38.14 68.80 -14.13
C PRO A 443 -39.45 69.28 -14.80
N ASN A 444 -39.54 69.18 -16.12
CA ASN A 444 -40.79 69.36 -16.90
C ASN A 444 -41.96 68.51 -16.34
N PRO A 445 -43.23 68.91 -16.57
CA PRO A 445 -44.17 69.28 -15.52
C PRO A 445 -44.71 68.08 -14.74
N LEU A 446 -44.06 67.75 -13.63
CA LEU A 446 -44.75 67.05 -12.54
C LEU A 446 -45.63 68.08 -11.84
N LYS A 447 -46.96 67.85 -11.88
CA LYS A 447 -47.99 68.70 -11.24
C LYS A 447 -47.48 69.20 -9.89
N ILE A 448 -47.24 70.50 -9.80
CA ILE A 448 -47.07 71.20 -8.51
C ILE A 448 -48.36 70.90 -7.74
N LYS A 449 -48.26 70.10 -6.67
CA LYS A 449 -49.44 69.54 -6.01
C LYS A 449 -50.10 70.53 -5.04
N ASP A 450 -49.37 71.52 -4.53
CA ASP A 450 -49.85 72.53 -3.58
C ASP A 450 -48.87 73.72 -3.45
N GLU A 451 -49.29 74.78 -2.76
CA GLU A 451 -48.51 76.00 -2.45
C GLU A 451 -47.25 75.70 -1.61
N GLN A 452 -47.32 74.69 -0.74
CA GLN A 452 -46.20 74.25 0.10
C GLN A 452 -45.05 73.64 -0.71
N HIS A 453 -45.33 72.89 -1.79
CA HIS A 453 -44.32 72.37 -2.71
C HIS A 453 -43.51 73.51 -3.35
N GLN A 454 -44.17 74.58 -3.80
CA GLN A 454 -43.50 75.73 -4.43
C GLN A 454 -42.61 76.47 -3.42
N GLN A 455 -43.10 76.69 -2.21
CA GLN A 455 -42.34 77.32 -1.14
C GLN A 455 -41.04 76.57 -0.86
N ILE A 456 -41.07 75.23 -0.85
CA ILE A 456 -39.89 74.41 -0.53
C ILE A 456 -38.87 74.46 -1.65
N ILE A 457 -39.30 74.38 -2.89
CA ILE A 457 -38.42 74.49 -4.06
C ILE A 457 -37.76 75.87 -4.08
N SER A 458 -38.53 76.95 -3.86
CA SER A 458 -38.00 78.31 -3.74
C SER A 458 -37.00 78.44 -2.59
N GLY A 459 -37.29 77.81 -1.44
CA GLY A 459 -36.40 77.78 -0.28
C GLY A 459 -35.09 77.05 -0.55
N LEU A 460 -35.13 75.92 -1.25
CA LEU A 460 -33.94 75.17 -1.67
C LEU A 460 -33.06 75.98 -2.62
N LEU A 461 -33.67 76.65 -3.61
CA LEU A 461 -32.97 77.56 -4.52
C LEU A 461 -32.25 78.69 -3.77
N LYS A 462 -32.95 79.35 -2.83
CA LYS A 462 -32.35 80.40 -1.98
C LYS A 462 -31.21 79.86 -1.11
N ILE A 463 -31.31 78.63 -0.63
CA ILE A 463 -30.24 77.98 0.14
C ILE A 463 -29.00 77.71 -0.71
N GLU A 464 -29.19 77.24 -1.95
CA GLU A 464 -28.10 77.03 -2.91
C GLU A 464 -27.44 78.36 -3.29
N GLU A 465 -28.22 79.36 -3.67
CA GLU A 465 -27.76 80.70 -4.06
C GLU A 465 -26.94 81.36 -2.94
N LYS A 466 -27.47 81.36 -1.71
CA LYS A 466 -26.79 81.93 -0.54
C LYS A 466 -25.72 81.04 0.06
N LYS A 467 -25.44 79.88 -0.56
CA LYS A 467 -24.47 78.88 -0.10
C LYS A 467 -24.66 78.47 1.37
N TYR A 468 -25.89 78.51 1.87
CA TYR A 468 -26.21 78.20 3.26
C TYR A 468 -25.87 76.74 3.62
N PHE A 469 -25.81 75.87 2.60
CA PHE A 469 -25.38 74.48 2.73
C PHE A 469 -23.94 74.31 3.24
N LEU A 470 -23.10 75.36 3.22
CA LEU A 470 -21.72 75.32 3.73
C LEU A 470 -21.62 75.53 5.25
N LYS A 471 -22.69 75.95 5.92
CA LYS A 471 -22.69 76.17 7.37
C LYS A 471 -22.55 74.85 8.13
N GLU A 472 -21.82 74.87 9.26
CA GLU A 472 -21.58 73.66 10.07
C GLU A 472 -22.90 73.12 10.63
N GLU A 473 -23.80 74.01 11.04
CA GLU A 473 -25.13 73.68 11.53
C GLU A 473 -26.12 73.27 10.43
N TYR A 474 -25.73 73.27 9.16
CA TYR A 474 -26.63 72.88 8.07
C TYR A 474 -26.93 71.38 8.11
N ASN A 475 -28.16 71.05 8.49
CA ASN A 475 -28.70 69.69 8.55
C ASN A 475 -30.19 69.73 8.15
N LEU A 476 -30.81 68.56 7.99
CA LEU A 476 -32.20 68.45 7.52
C LEU A 476 -33.18 69.26 8.38
N TYR A 477 -33.01 69.24 9.70
CA TYR A 477 -33.85 69.99 10.63
C TYR A 477 -33.70 71.51 10.43
N ASN A 478 -32.46 72.01 10.40
CA ASN A 478 -32.18 73.43 10.23
C ASN A 478 -32.56 73.93 8.83
N ALA A 479 -32.42 73.10 7.79
CA ALA A 479 -32.89 73.42 6.45
C ALA A 479 -34.42 73.50 6.39
N ALA A 480 -35.14 72.52 6.96
CA ALA A 480 -36.60 72.54 7.03
C ALA A 480 -37.12 73.76 7.78
N LYS A 481 -36.53 74.05 8.95
CA LYS A 481 -36.85 75.25 9.75
C LYS A 481 -36.60 76.54 8.97
N LYS A 482 -35.49 76.64 8.23
CA LYS A 482 -35.13 77.84 7.44
C LYS A 482 -36.07 78.07 6.25
N ILE A 483 -36.56 76.99 5.63
CA ILE A 483 -37.51 77.02 4.51
C ILE A 483 -38.96 77.28 5.00
N GLY A 484 -39.26 76.97 6.26
CA GLY A 484 -40.60 77.05 6.82
C GLY A 484 -41.43 75.78 6.57
N THR A 485 -40.79 74.61 6.61
CA THR A 485 -41.44 73.29 6.42
C THR A 485 -40.99 72.29 7.50
N ASN A 486 -41.46 71.04 7.42
CA ASN A 486 -40.99 69.93 8.27
C ASN A 486 -39.97 69.03 7.54
N THR A 487 -39.18 68.29 8.33
CA THR A 487 -38.09 67.43 7.84
C THR A 487 -38.56 66.31 6.93
N THR A 488 -39.75 65.75 7.19
CA THR A 488 -40.36 64.67 6.40
C THR A 488 -40.67 65.15 5.00
N TYR A 489 -41.31 66.32 4.90
CA TYR A 489 -41.76 66.88 3.64
C TYR A 489 -40.59 67.40 2.81
N LEU A 490 -39.60 68.06 3.42
CA LEU A 490 -38.35 68.44 2.75
C LEU A 490 -37.59 67.22 2.19
N SER A 491 -37.45 66.16 2.99
CA SER A 491 -36.78 64.92 2.54
C SER A 491 -37.53 64.26 1.39
N LYS A 492 -38.87 64.27 1.43
CA LYS A 492 -39.71 63.73 0.36
C LYS A 492 -39.52 64.51 -0.93
N ILE A 493 -39.54 65.84 -0.88
CA ILE A 493 -39.28 66.69 -2.06
C ILE A 493 -37.90 66.40 -2.65
N ILE A 494 -36.84 66.38 -1.86
CA ILE A 494 -35.50 66.08 -2.38
C ILE A 494 -35.44 64.67 -2.97
N LYS A 495 -36.05 63.68 -2.32
CA LYS A 495 -36.11 62.31 -2.83
C LYS A 495 -36.90 62.22 -4.14
N ASP A 496 -37.99 62.96 -4.27
CA ASP A 496 -38.85 62.92 -5.45
C ASP A 496 -38.18 63.60 -6.65
N TYR A 497 -37.53 64.76 -6.43
CA TYR A 497 -36.95 65.61 -7.47
C TYR A 497 -35.50 65.28 -7.80
N LYS A 498 -34.66 64.97 -6.79
CA LYS A 498 -33.23 64.67 -6.96
C LYS A 498 -32.92 63.17 -6.90
N LYS A 499 -33.89 62.32 -6.57
CA LYS A 499 -33.74 60.85 -6.44
C LYS A 499 -32.63 60.44 -5.47
N MET A 500 -32.40 61.24 -4.43
CA MET A 500 -31.36 61.01 -3.43
C MET A 500 -31.81 61.46 -2.02
N SER A 501 -31.04 61.10 -0.99
CA SER A 501 -31.30 61.56 0.38
C SER A 501 -30.92 63.03 0.57
N PHE A 502 -31.49 63.72 1.57
CA PHE A 502 -31.07 65.09 1.93
C PHE A 502 -29.55 65.18 2.19
N ASN A 503 -28.97 64.16 2.83
CA ASN A 503 -27.54 64.12 3.12
C ASN A 503 -26.72 63.96 1.84
N ASP A 504 -27.13 63.10 0.90
CA ASP A 504 -26.44 62.96 -0.39
C ASP A 504 -26.55 64.25 -1.22
N TYR A 505 -27.71 64.90 -1.22
CA TYR A 505 -27.91 66.20 -1.88
C TYR A 505 -27.00 67.28 -1.29
N THR A 506 -26.92 67.38 0.04
CA THR A 506 -26.02 68.31 0.73
C THR A 506 -24.56 68.03 0.41
N ASN A 507 -24.16 66.76 0.44
CA ASN A 507 -22.80 66.35 0.12
C ASN A 507 -22.45 66.67 -1.34
N GLU A 508 -23.37 66.45 -2.27
CA GLU A 508 -23.19 66.79 -3.69
C GLU A 508 -22.94 68.28 -3.88
N LEU A 509 -23.79 69.14 -3.29
CA LEU A 509 -23.61 70.60 -3.33
C LEU A 509 -22.25 71.03 -2.77
N ARG A 510 -21.86 70.50 -1.60
CA ARG A 510 -20.58 70.80 -0.95
C ARG A 510 -19.38 70.36 -1.79
N ILE A 511 -19.45 69.17 -2.40
CA ILE A 511 -18.37 68.62 -3.23
C ILE A 511 -18.25 69.40 -4.55
N ASN A 512 -19.37 69.71 -5.21
CA ASN A 512 -19.35 70.51 -6.43
C ASN A 512 -18.80 71.92 -6.18
N TYR A 513 -19.19 72.54 -5.07
CA TYR A 513 -18.68 73.84 -4.65
C TYR A 513 -17.16 73.84 -4.46
N ILE A 514 -16.62 72.88 -3.68
CA ILE A 514 -15.18 72.84 -3.41
C ILE A 514 -14.38 72.46 -4.66
N ILE A 515 -14.92 71.66 -5.57
CA ILE A 515 -14.29 71.40 -6.87
C ILE A 515 -14.19 72.69 -7.67
N GLY A 516 -15.26 73.48 -7.75
CA GLY A 516 -15.23 74.78 -8.40
C GLY A 516 -14.15 75.70 -7.83
N ILE A 517 -14.00 75.74 -6.50
CA ILE A 517 -12.93 76.51 -5.85
C ILE A 517 -11.55 75.95 -6.22
N LEU A 518 -11.33 74.64 -6.05
CA LEU A 518 -10.03 74.02 -6.32
C LEU A 518 -9.61 74.17 -7.78
N SER A 519 -10.55 74.19 -8.72
CA SER A 519 -10.29 74.46 -10.13
C SER A 519 -9.84 75.90 -10.38
N ASN A 520 -10.38 76.88 -9.67
CA ASN A 520 -10.19 78.30 -9.99
C ASN A 520 -9.19 79.03 -9.08
N ASP A 521 -8.99 78.58 -7.84
CA ASP A 521 -8.17 79.25 -6.83
C ASP A 521 -6.92 78.42 -6.49
N LYS A 522 -5.77 78.85 -7.02
CA LYS A 522 -4.46 78.20 -6.77
C LYS A 522 -4.03 78.29 -5.31
N LYS A 523 -4.45 79.31 -4.56
CA LYS A 523 -4.09 79.47 -3.14
C LYS A 523 -4.75 78.39 -2.29
N VAL A 524 -6.04 78.12 -2.54
CA VAL A 524 -6.79 77.09 -1.80
C VAL A 524 -6.21 75.68 -2.02
N ARG A 525 -5.55 75.42 -3.16
CA ARG A 525 -4.86 74.14 -3.42
C ARG A 525 -3.69 73.86 -2.47
N SER A 526 -3.14 74.90 -1.82
CA SER A 526 -2.05 74.76 -0.84
C SER A 526 -2.54 74.51 0.59
N TYR A 527 -3.85 74.60 0.83
CA TYR A 527 -4.42 74.44 2.18
C TYR A 527 -4.41 72.98 2.63
N THR A 528 -4.41 72.77 3.95
CA THR A 528 -4.54 71.44 4.53
C THR A 528 -5.90 70.83 4.20
N THR A 529 -5.99 69.50 4.17
CA THR A 529 -7.28 68.82 3.91
C THR A 529 -8.37 69.17 4.93
N GLN A 530 -7.98 69.53 6.17
CA GLN A 530 -8.89 70.05 7.19
C GLN A 530 -9.47 71.41 6.76
N ALA A 531 -8.63 72.38 6.40
CA ALA A 531 -9.06 73.70 5.98
C ALA A 531 -9.92 73.66 4.71
N ILE A 532 -9.57 72.81 3.73
CA ILE A 532 -10.40 72.59 2.53
C ILE A 532 -11.76 71.98 2.90
N GLY A 533 -11.77 71.04 3.84
CA GLY A 533 -12.99 70.45 4.39
C GLY A 533 -13.89 71.48 5.05
N GLU A 534 -13.32 72.39 5.85
CA GLU A 534 -14.03 73.49 6.51
C GLU A 534 -14.66 74.47 5.50
N ILE A 535 -13.91 74.84 4.45
CA ILE A 535 -14.45 75.66 3.33
C ILE A 535 -15.63 74.96 2.65
N ALA A 536 -15.55 73.63 2.50
CA ALA A 536 -16.62 72.81 1.93
C ALA A 536 -17.77 72.52 2.93
N GLY A 537 -17.72 73.03 4.16
CA GLY A 537 -18.76 72.85 5.19
C GLY A 537 -18.69 71.55 5.99
N TYR A 538 -17.53 70.89 6.05
CA TYR A 538 -17.30 69.69 6.85
C TYR A 538 -16.53 69.98 8.13
N LYS A 539 -17.00 69.42 9.25
CA LYS A 539 -16.37 69.56 10.57
C LYS A 539 -14.97 68.94 10.67
N ASN A 540 -14.70 67.86 9.94
CA ASN A 540 -13.41 67.16 10.00
C ASN A 540 -12.96 66.60 8.66
N ALA A 541 -11.63 66.59 8.48
CA ALA A 541 -10.93 66.10 7.29
C ALA A 541 -11.28 64.66 6.93
N LYS A 542 -11.51 63.78 7.93
CA LYS A 542 -11.84 62.36 7.71
C LYS A 542 -13.19 62.20 6.99
N SER A 543 -14.20 62.93 7.44
CA SER A 543 -15.53 62.91 6.83
C SER A 543 -15.50 63.52 5.43
N PHE A 544 -14.83 64.67 5.28
CA PHE A 544 -14.61 65.30 3.98
C PHE A 544 -13.91 64.35 3.00
N THR A 545 -12.76 63.78 3.39
CA THR A 545 -11.98 62.88 2.53
C THR A 545 -12.77 61.66 2.10
N ARG A 546 -13.55 61.05 3.01
CA ARG A 546 -14.41 59.91 2.69
C ARG A 546 -15.49 60.27 1.68
N ILE A 547 -16.18 61.40 1.88
CA ILE A 547 -17.25 61.84 0.98
C ILE A 547 -16.67 62.30 -0.37
N PHE A 548 -15.61 63.10 -0.36
CA PHE A 548 -14.91 63.52 -1.57
C PHE A 548 -14.47 62.32 -2.41
N LYS A 549 -13.83 61.32 -1.78
CA LYS A 549 -13.43 60.08 -2.46
C LYS A 549 -14.63 59.26 -2.95
N LYS A 550 -15.76 59.25 -2.24
CA LYS A 550 -17.00 58.62 -2.71
C LYS A 550 -17.54 59.29 -3.99
N TYR A 551 -17.50 60.62 -4.06
CA TYR A 551 -18.06 61.38 -5.19
C TYR A 551 -17.13 61.43 -6.41
N ILE A 552 -15.82 61.58 -6.17
CA ILE A 552 -14.80 61.85 -7.19
C ILE A 552 -13.93 60.62 -7.50
N GLY A 553 -13.90 59.65 -6.60
CA GLY A 553 -13.17 58.38 -6.78
C GLY A 553 -11.72 58.39 -6.28
N ILE A 554 -11.18 59.58 -5.98
CA ILE A 554 -9.83 59.78 -5.45
C ILE A 554 -9.88 60.73 -4.24
N THR A 555 -8.81 60.76 -3.46
CA THR A 555 -8.73 61.67 -2.30
C THR A 555 -8.58 63.13 -2.74
N PRO A 556 -8.95 64.11 -1.89
CA PRO A 556 -8.76 65.53 -2.19
C PRO A 556 -7.31 65.86 -2.60
N TYR A 557 -6.32 65.31 -1.87
CA TYR A 557 -4.90 65.48 -2.17
C TYR A 557 -4.55 65.01 -3.60
N GLN A 558 -4.93 63.78 -3.95
CA GLN A 558 -4.69 63.22 -5.29
C GLN A 558 -5.38 64.02 -6.39
N PHE A 559 -6.54 64.61 -6.10
CA PHE A 559 -7.27 65.46 -7.05
C PHE A 559 -6.52 66.76 -7.30
N ILE A 560 -6.02 67.41 -6.24
CA ILE A 560 -5.19 68.62 -6.33
C ILE A 560 -3.90 68.35 -7.12
N GLU A 561 -3.21 67.24 -6.86
CA GLU A 561 -2.01 66.85 -7.63
C GLU A 561 -2.30 66.71 -9.13
N LYS A 562 -3.47 66.18 -9.50
CA LYS A 562 -3.87 66.04 -10.90
C LYS A 562 -4.20 67.39 -11.54
N ILE A 563 -4.96 68.23 -10.84
CA ILE A 563 -5.28 69.58 -11.33
C ILE A 563 -4.00 70.39 -11.54
N ASN A 564 -3.05 70.35 -10.61
CA ASN A 564 -1.76 71.06 -10.73
C ASN A 564 -0.87 70.55 -11.87
N LYS A 565 -1.15 69.37 -12.42
CA LYS A 565 -0.46 68.83 -13.59
C LYS A 565 -1.16 69.19 -14.92
N GLU A 566 -2.45 69.50 -14.88
CA GLU A 566 -3.27 69.77 -16.08
C GLU A 566 -3.57 71.25 -16.31
N LEU A 567 -3.52 72.08 -15.26
CA LEU A 567 -3.60 73.55 -15.28
C LEU A 567 -2.25 74.15 -14.88
#